data_AF-A0A4Q3HN86-F1
#
_entry.id   AF-A0A4Q3HN86-F1
#
_cell.length_a   1.000
_cell.length_b   1.000
_cell.length_c   1.000
_cell.angle_alpha   90.00
_cell.angle_beta   90.00
_cell.angle_gamma   90.00
#
_symmetry.space_group_name_H-M   'P 1'
#
loop_
_entity.id
_entity.type
_entity.pdbx_description
1 polymer ?
#
loop_
_entity_poly.entity_id
_entity_poly.type
_entity_poly.pdbx_seq_one_letter_code
_entity_poly.pdbx_strand_id
1 'polypeptide(L)'
;MGDIIGLLLPFFGLILIGYVAAKVTKQPAEALGWMNTFIIYAALPALFFKLVSRTPMEQLARVDFILGEIFATYLIFTVVFLIGFLIRKTSFEDCTIQAFAGAYGNIGYMGPGL
;
A
#
# COMPACT_ATOMS: atom_id res chain seq x y z
N MET A 1 3.40 -20.13 -3.85
CA MET A 1 4.30 -19.28 -3.02
C MET A 1 5.37 -18.57 -3.84
N GLY A 2 5.95 -19.20 -4.88
CA GLY A 2 6.90 -18.52 -5.78
C GLY A 2 6.31 -17.31 -6.53
N ASP A 3 5.02 -17.34 -6.87
CA ASP A 3 4.35 -16.25 -7.60
C ASP A 3 4.25 -14.95 -6.80
N ILE A 4 4.11 -15.06 -5.48
CA ILE A 4 4.03 -13.89 -4.59
C ILE A 4 5.39 -13.18 -4.54
N ILE A 5 6.48 -13.93 -4.41
CA ILE A 5 7.83 -13.36 -4.43
C ILE A 5 8.13 -12.80 -5.81
N GLY A 6 7.75 -13.49 -6.89
CA GLY A 6 7.92 -13.02 -8.26
C GLY A 6 7.17 -11.72 -8.58
N LEU A 7 6.05 -11.46 -7.90
CA LEU A 7 5.28 -10.21 -8.04
C LEU A 7 5.84 -9.08 -7.18
N LEU A 8 6.27 -9.37 -5.94
CA LEU A 8 6.74 -8.36 -5.00
C LEU A 8 8.16 -7.88 -5.31
N LEU A 9 9.05 -8.78 -5.74
CA LEU A 9 10.48 -8.48 -5.96
C LEU A 9 10.72 -7.38 -7.00
N PRO A 10 10.02 -7.35 -8.16
CA PRO A 10 10.18 -6.27 -9.13
C PRO A 10 9.73 -4.92 -8.57
N PHE A 11 8.62 -4.89 -7.82
CA PHE A 11 8.08 -3.65 -7.25
C PHE A 11 9.03 -3.07 -6.21
N PHE A 12 9.41 -3.85 -5.20
CA PHE A 12 10.37 -3.42 -4.18
C PHE A 12 11.78 -3.18 -4.76
N GLY A 13 12.17 -3.96 -5.77
CA GLY A 13 13.41 -3.76 -6.51
C GLY A 13 13.46 -2.40 -7.20
N LEU A 14 12.36 -1.97 -7.84
CA LEU A 14 12.28 -0.66 -8.47
C LEU A 14 12.37 0.48 -7.45
N ILE A 15 11.70 0.34 -6.29
CA ILE A 15 11.79 1.30 -5.18
C ILE A 15 13.25 1.40 -4.69
N LEU A 16 13.92 0.25 -4.51
CA LEU A 16 15.31 0.20 -4.07
C LEU A 16 16.24 0.87 -5.09
N ILE A 17 16.05 0.60 -6.39
CA ILE A 17 16.81 1.25 -7.46
C ILE A 17 16.61 2.76 -7.43
N GLY A 18 15.37 3.24 -7.28
CA GLY A 18 15.06 4.66 -7.14
C GLY A 18 15.74 5.30 -5.94
N TYR A 19 15.73 4.62 -4.79
CA TYR A 19 16.43 5.06 -3.58
C TYR A 19 17.95 5.15 -3.78
N VAL A 20 18.57 4.11 -4.35
CA VAL A 20 20.01 4.09 -4.62
C VAL A 20 20.38 5.19 -5.63
N ALA A 21 19.60 5.35 -6.70
CA ALA A 21 19.81 6.39 -7.69
C ALA A 21 19.77 7.80 -7.07
N ALA A 22 18.74 8.09 -6.25
CA ALA A 22 18.62 9.37 -5.55
C ALA A 22 19.80 9.60 -4.58
N LYS A 23 20.25 8.55 -3.87
CA LYS A 23 21.38 8.62 -2.94
C LYS A 23 22.71 8.87 -3.65
N VAL A 24 22.96 8.20 -4.79
CA VAL A 24 24.20 8.36 -5.58
C VAL A 24 24.26 9.73 -6.24
N THR A 25 23.13 10.22 -6.77
CA THR A 25 23.04 11.50 -7.46
C THR A 25 22.88 12.70 -6.52
N LYS A 26 22.74 12.46 -5.19
CA LYS A 26 22.57 13.48 -4.14
C LYS A 26 21.48 14.51 -4.48
N GLN A 27 20.37 14.05 -5.04
CA GLN A 27 19.29 14.94 -5.46
C GLN A 27 18.65 15.60 -4.22
N PRO A 28 18.41 16.92 -4.26
CA PRO A 28 17.66 17.59 -3.20
C PRO A 28 16.21 17.10 -3.19
N ALA A 29 15.58 17.07 -2.01
CA ALA A 29 14.20 16.61 -1.87
C ALA A 29 13.21 17.42 -2.73
N GLU A 30 13.50 18.71 -2.95
CA GLU A 30 12.69 19.58 -3.81
C GLU A 30 12.66 19.13 -5.27
N ALA A 31 13.72 18.47 -5.77
CA ALA A 31 13.74 17.94 -7.14
C ALA A 31 12.70 16.83 -7.36
N LEU A 32 12.28 16.15 -6.28
CA LEU A 32 11.22 15.14 -6.32
C LEU A 32 9.82 15.72 -6.05
N GLY A 33 9.71 16.98 -5.64
CA GLY A 33 8.42 17.61 -5.32
C GLY A 33 7.46 17.61 -6.51
N TRP A 34 7.97 17.97 -7.70
CA TRP A 34 7.20 17.91 -8.94
C TRP A 34 6.72 16.50 -9.27
N MET A 35 7.56 15.49 -9.02
CA MET A 35 7.25 14.09 -9.30
C MET A 35 6.12 13.60 -8.40
N ASN A 36 6.08 14.02 -7.15
CA ASN A 36 4.97 13.72 -6.24
C ASN A 36 3.65 14.33 -6.76
N THR A 37 3.66 15.60 -7.16
CA THR A 37 2.50 16.26 -7.76
C THR A 37 2.03 15.54 -9.02
N PHE A 38 2.94 15.19 -9.93
CA PHE A 38 2.61 14.43 -11.13
C PHE A 38 1.97 13.07 -10.79
N ILE A 39 2.54 12.33 -9.83
CA ILE A 39 2.03 11.03 -9.43
C ILE A 39 0.61 11.16 -8.85
N ILE A 40 0.40 12.06 -7.89
CA ILE A 40 -0.87 12.21 -7.18
C ILE A 40 -1.96 12.75 -8.10
N TYR A 41 -1.66 13.76 -8.92
CA TYR A 41 -2.70 14.50 -9.66
C TYR A 41 -2.89 14.05 -11.11
N ALA A 42 -1.90 13.41 -11.73
CA ALA A 42 -2.00 12.98 -13.14
C ALA A 42 -1.97 11.46 -13.28
N ALA A 43 -0.92 10.80 -12.78
CA ALA A 43 -0.71 9.37 -13.01
C ALA A 43 -1.72 8.49 -12.27
N LEU A 44 -1.98 8.78 -11.00
CA LEU A 44 -2.85 7.99 -10.14
C LEU A 44 -4.33 8.05 -10.56
N PRO A 45 -4.91 9.22 -10.90
CA PRO A 45 -6.26 9.29 -11.49
C PRO A 45 -6.36 8.56 -12.83
N ALA A 46 -5.36 8.69 -13.71
CA ALA A 46 -5.34 7.98 -14.99
C ALA A 46 -5.26 6.46 -14.80
N LEU A 47 -4.50 5.99 -13.81
CA LEU A 47 -4.42 4.58 -13.43
C LEU A 47 -5.79 4.06 -12.95
N PHE A 48 -6.45 4.79 -12.06
CA PHE A 48 -7.80 4.42 -11.59
C PHE A 48 -8.81 4.36 -12.74
N PHE A 49 -8.81 5.35 -13.62
CA PHE A 49 -9.69 5.35 -14.81
C PHE A 49 -9.42 4.15 -15.72
N LYS A 50 -8.14 3.84 -15.97
CA LYS A 50 -7.75 2.67 -16.78
C LYS A 50 -8.17 1.35 -16.14
N LEU A 51 -8.10 1.22 -14.81
CA LEU A 51 -8.53 0.03 -14.11
C LEU A 51 -10.05 -0.11 -14.15
N VAL A 52 -10.79 0.93 -13.75
CA VAL A 52 -12.26 0.91 -13.75
C VAL A 52 -12.83 0.65 -15.17
N SER A 53 -12.20 1.20 -16.21
CA SER A 53 -12.65 0.97 -17.60
C SER A 53 -12.42 -0.44 -18.14
N ARG A 54 -11.51 -1.22 -17.54
CA ARG A 54 -11.19 -2.60 -17.99
C ARG A 54 -11.82 -3.68 -17.13
N THR A 55 -12.29 -3.33 -15.94
CA THR A 55 -12.84 -4.30 -14.99
C THR A 55 -14.34 -4.54 -15.25
N PRO A 56 -14.77 -5.79 -15.51
CA PRO A 56 -16.19 -6.10 -15.58
C PRO A 56 -16.86 -5.87 -14.23
N MET A 57 -18.02 -5.19 -14.22
CA MET A 57 -18.76 -4.86 -12.98
C MET A 57 -19.12 -6.10 -12.14
N GLU A 58 -19.23 -7.28 -12.75
CA GLU A 58 -19.52 -8.54 -12.06
C GLU A 58 -18.36 -9.06 -11.20
N GLN A 59 -17.11 -8.69 -11.51
CA GLN A 59 -15.95 -9.05 -10.68
C GLN A 59 -15.74 -8.06 -9.52
N LEU A 60 -16.16 -6.79 -9.70
CA LEU A 60 -16.12 -5.77 -8.64
C LEU A 60 -17.09 -6.07 -7.49
N ALA A 61 -18.17 -6.79 -7.77
CA ALA A 61 -19.22 -7.12 -6.81
C ALA A 61 -19.03 -8.50 -6.14
N ARG A 62 -17.83 -9.11 -6.16
CA ARG A 62 -17.59 -10.36 -5.44
C ARG A 62 -17.56 -10.12 -3.93
N VAL A 63 -18.72 -10.28 -3.30
CA VAL A 63 -18.92 -10.13 -1.85
C VAL A 63 -17.95 -10.99 -1.04
N ASP A 64 -17.66 -12.21 -1.48
CA ASP A 64 -16.72 -13.11 -0.79
C ASP A 64 -15.30 -12.53 -0.72
N PHE A 65 -14.86 -11.87 -1.79
CA PHE A 65 -13.54 -11.24 -1.84
C PHE A 65 -13.50 -9.99 -0.95
N ILE A 66 -14.55 -9.17 -0.99
CA ILE A 66 -14.68 -7.98 -0.16
C ILE A 66 -14.67 -8.36 1.33
N LEU A 67 -15.45 -9.36 1.72
CA LEU A 67 -15.50 -9.85 3.10
C LEU A 67 -14.17 -10.48 3.53
N GLY A 68 -13.51 -11.23 2.65
CA GLY A 68 -12.19 -11.80 2.91
C GLY A 68 -11.12 -10.74 3.14
N GLU A 69 -11.11 -9.68 2.31
CA GLU A 69 -10.18 -8.56 2.45
C GLU A 69 -10.45 -7.76 3.72
N ILE A 70 -11.70 -7.36 3.98
CA ILE A 70 -12.09 -6.69 5.22
C ILE A 70 -11.69 -7.52 6.43
N PHE A 71 -11.99 -8.82 6.43
CA PHE A 71 -11.65 -9.70 7.55
C PHE A 71 -10.14 -9.79 7.75
N ALA A 72 -9.36 -9.99 6.68
CA ALA A 72 -7.90 -10.06 6.76
C ALA A 72 -7.29 -8.75 7.28
N THR A 73 -7.76 -7.60 6.77
CA THR A 73 -7.30 -6.28 7.18
C THR A 73 -7.62 -6.01 8.65
N TYR A 74 -8.84 -6.30 9.11
CA TYR A 74 -9.20 -6.17 10.52
C TYR A 74 -8.45 -7.16 11.41
N LEU A 75 -8.21 -8.38 10.94
CA LEU A 75 -7.45 -9.38 11.69
C LEU A 75 -6.02 -8.88 11.96
N ILE A 76 -5.31 -8.39 10.93
CA ILE A 76 -3.97 -7.83 11.07
C ILE A 76 -3.99 -6.59 11.97
N PHE A 77 -4.97 -5.70 11.78
CA PHE A 77 -5.14 -4.52 12.62
C PHE A 77 -5.27 -4.91 14.09
N THR A 78 -6.17 -5.84 14.42
CA THR A 78 -6.40 -6.30 15.78
C THR A 78 -5.15 -6.96 16.36
N VAL A 79 -4.44 -7.80 15.60
CA VAL A 79 -3.19 -8.43 16.07
C VAL A 79 -2.13 -7.39 16.40
N VAL A 80 -1.87 -6.44 15.51
CA VAL A 80 -0.85 -5.38 15.74
C VAL A 80 -1.27 -4.48 16.90
N PHE A 81 -2.56 -4.13 16.98
CA PHE A 81 -3.11 -3.35 18.08
C PHE A 81 -2.93 -4.05 19.43
N LEU A 82 -3.29 -5.35 19.52
CA LEU A 82 -3.16 -6.13 20.74
C LEU A 82 -1.69 -6.30 21.15
N ILE A 83 -0.76 -6.46 20.20
CA ILE A 83 0.68 -6.48 20.49
C ILE A 83 1.12 -5.13 21.07
N GLY A 84 0.73 -4.02 20.46
CA GLY A 84 1.05 -2.67 20.94
C GLY A 84 0.47 -2.37 22.33
N PHE A 85 -0.75 -2.83 22.58
CA PHE A 85 -1.50 -2.55 23.80
C PHE A 85 -1.11 -3.47 24.95
N LEU A 86 -1.04 -4.79 24.73
CA LEU A 86 -0.80 -5.78 25.78
C LEU A 86 0.69 -5.99 26.08
N ILE A 87 1.54 -5.99 25.04
CA ILE A 87 2.97 -6.29 25.21
C ILE A 87 3.75 -4.99 25.43
N ARG A 88 3.54 -3.99 24.57
CA ARG A 88 4.30 -2.72 24.64
C ARG A 88 3.70 -1.70 25.61
N LYS A 89 2.45 -1.89 26.08
CA LYS A 89 1.73 -1.00 26.99
C LYS A 89 1.76 0.48 26.53
N THR A 90 1.70 0.68 25.22
CA THR A 90 1.69 2.02 24.61
C THR A 90 0.32 2.67 24.77
N SER A 91 0.22 4.00 24.60
CA SER A 91 -1.08 4.69 24.58
C SER A 91 -2.01 4.04 23.55
N PHE A 92 -3.31 4.10 23.83
CA PHE A 92 -4.36 3.64 22.92
C PHE A 92 -4.26 4.34 21.55
N GLU A 93 -3.92 5.63 21.53
CA GLU A 93 -3.75 6.41 20.30
C GLU A 93 -2.59 5.88 19.45
N ASP A 94 -1.43 5.67 20.07
CA ASP A 94 -0.23 5.18 19.39
C ASP A 94 -0.44 3.76 18.85
N CYS A 95 -1.11 2.89 19.62
CA CYS A 95 -1.46 1.54 19.17
C CYS A 95 -2.38 1.56 17.94
N THR A 96 -3.33 2.49 17.91
CA THR A 96 -4.26 2.66 16.78
C THR A 96 -3.51 3.11 15.52
N ILE A 97 -2.61 4.08 15.64
CA ILE A 97 -1.80 4.57 14.51
C ILE A 97 -0.87 3.47 13.99
N GLN A 98 -0.19 2.73 14.88
CA GLN A 98 0.70 1.63 14.51
C GLN A 98 -0.07 0.47 13.84
N ALA A 99 -1.22 0.10 14.39
CA ALA A 99 -2.07 -0.94 13.81
C ALA A 99 -2.61 -0.54 12.44
N PHE A 100 -3.01 0.72 12.27
CA PHE A 100 -3.43 1.25 10.98
C PHE A 100 -2.29 1.22 9.96
N ALA A 101 -1.10 1.70 10.32
CA ALA A 101 0.06 1.66 9.44
C ALA A 101 0.50 0.23 9.07
N GLY A 102 0.31 -0.73 9.98
CA GLY A 102 0.63 -2.15 9.76
C GLY A 102 -0.38 -2.90 8.90
N ALA A 103 -1.68 -2.64 9.10
CA ALA A 103 -2.76 -3.28 8.33
C ALA A 103 -2.99 -2.61 6.97
N TYR A 104 -2.74 -1.30 6.87
CA TYR A 104 -2.99 -0.49 5.68
C TYR A 104 -1.67 0.04 5.06
N GLY A 105 -0.66 -0.81 5.00
CA GLY A 105 0.62 -0.48 4.39
C GLY A 105 0.60 -0.65 2.88
N ASN A 106 0.89 0.40 2.11
CA ASN A 106 1.21 0.33 0.67
C ASN A 106 0.06 -0.04 -0.30
N ILE A 107 -1.19 -0.16 0.19
CA ILE A 107 -2.37 -0.49 -0.64
C ILE A 107 -2.60 0.53 -1.78
N GLY A 108 -2.31 1.82 -1.54
CA GLY A 108 -2.46 2.87 -2.56
C GLY A 108 -1.58 2.69 -3.80
N TYR A 109 -0.50 1.92 -3.72
CA TYR A 109 0.40 1.65 -4.84
C TYR A 109 0.22 0.26 -5.45
N MET A 110 -0.50 -0.65 -4.79
CA MET A 110 -0.76 -2.01 -5.28
C MET A 110 -1.91 -2.10 -6.29
N GLY A 111 -2.58 -0.98 -6.57
CA GLY A 111 -3.70 -0.91 -7.51
C GLY A 111 -4.96 -1.61 -6.96
N PRO A 112 -6.14 -1.34 -7.54
CA PRO A 112 -7.34 -2.09 -7.23
C PRO A 112 -7.07 -3.59 -7.41
N GLY A 113 -7.37 -4.38 -6.38
CA GLY A 113 -7.27 -5.83 -6.44
C GLY A 113 -8.22 -6.38 -7.50
N LEU A 114 -7.64 -6.75 -8.64
CA LEU A 114 -8.24 -7.63 -9.64
C LEU A 114 -7.74 -9.06 -9.41
#